data_AF-A0A8E2B6Q7-F1
#
_entry.id   AF-A0A8E2B6Q7-F1
#
_cell.length_a   1.000
_cell.length_b   1.000
_cell.length_c   1.000
_cell.angle_alpha   90.00
_cell.angle_beta   90.00
_cell.angle_gamma   90.00
#
_symmetry.space_group_name_H-M   'P 1'
#
loop_
_entity.id
_entity.type
_entity.pdbx_description
1 polymer ?
#
loop_
_entity_poly.entity_id
_entity_poly.type
_entity_poly.pdbx_seq_one_letter_code
_entity_poly.pdbx_strand_id
1 'polypeptide(L)' 'MAAQGKKTKEELAAENLGIPVEKLRELKAQTRAAKSRGKRPAGTAGAETKLAAWGPVEGQEELFACDTDQAAS' A
#
# COMPACT_ATOMS: atom_id res chain seq x y z
N MET A 1 16.87 -48.06 15.09
CA MET A 1 15.82 -47.22 15.70
C MET A 1 15.66 -45.97 14.85
N ALA A 2 14.47 -45.71 14.33
CA ALA A 2 14.21 -44.57 13.48
C ALA A 2 14.43 -43.27 14.27
N ALA A 3 15.29 -42.39 13.78
CA ALA A 3 15.45 -41.05 14.32
C ALA A 3 14.10 -40.35 14.21
N GLN A 4 13.37 -40.21 15.33
CA GLN A 4 12.18 -39.38 15.37
C GLN A 4 12.66 -37.94 15.12
N GLY A 5 12.51 -37.50 13.88
CA GLY A 5 12.95 -36.18 13.41
C GLY A 5 12.36 -35.10 14.30
N LYS A 6 13.22 -34.21 14.82
CA LYS A 6 12.77 -33.06 15.60
C LYS A 6 11.86 -32.21 14.71
N LYS A 7 10.61 -32.05 15.12
CA LYS A 7 9.66 -31.18 14.42
C LYS A 7 10.23 -29.77 14.32
N THR A 8 10.10 -29.16 13.15
CA THR A 8 10.52 -27.77 12.95
C THR A 8 9.60 -26.81 13.72
N LYS A 9 10.06 -25.58 13.99
CA LYS A 9 9.21 -24.58 14.67
C LYS A 9 7.92 -24.28 13.90
N GLU A 10 7.93 -24.40 12.57
CA GLU A 10 6.73 -24.23 11.75
C GLU A 10 5.77 -25.40 11.89
N GLU A 11 6.27 -26.64 11.94
CA GLU A 11 5.45 -27.83 12.20
C GLU A 11 4.80 -27.77 13.57
N LEU A 12 5.53 -27.37 14.61
CA LEU A 12 4.98 -27.17 15.96
C LEU A 12 3.90 -26.08 15.98
N ALA A 13 4.12 -24.97 15.26
CA ALA A 13 3.15 -23.90 15.18
C ALA A 13 1.87 -24.32 14.42
N ALA A 14 2.02 -25.10 13.35
CA ALA A 14 0.90 -25.62 12.57
C ALA A 14 0.08 -26.63 13.39
N GLU A 15 0.77 -27.53 14.11
CA GLU A 15 0.16 -28.51 15.03
C GLU A 15 -0.61 -27.84 16.16
N ASN A 16 -0.03 -26.82 16.82
CA ASN A 16 -0.73 -26.04 17.86
C ASN A 16 -1.99 -25.34 17.34
N LEU A 17 -2.02 -25.00 16.06
CA LEU A 17 -3.15 -24.35 15.40
C LEU A 17 -4.13 -25.35 14.79
N GLY A 18 -3.82 -26.66 14.82
CA GLY A 18 -4.65 -27.71 14.21
C GLY A 18 -4.75 -27.59 12.69
N ILE A 19 -3.79 -26.95 12.03
CA ILE A 19 -3.78 -26.74 10.57
C ILE A 19 -2.56 -27.41 9.93
N PRO A 20 -2.62 -27.77 8.65
CA PRO A 20 -1.43 -28.25 7.94
C PRO A 20 -0.40 -27.12 7.76
N VAL A 21 0.89 -27.48 7.71
CA VAL A 21 2.01 -26.54 7.57
C VAL A 21 1.87 -25.66 6.32
N GLU A 22 1.38 -26.22 5.23
CA GLU A 22 1.17 -25.48 3.99
C GLU A 22 0.13 -24.38 4.15
N LYS A 23 -0.91 -24.62 4.96
CA LYS A 23 -1.91 -23.59 5.25
C LYS A 23 -1.34 -22.46 6.08
N LEU A 24 -0.46 -22.78 7.04
CA LEU A 24 0.26 -21.78 7.82
C LEU A 24 1.15 -20.91 6.92
N ARG A 25 1.83 -21.50 5.93
CA ARG A 25 2.66 -20.76 4.97
C ARG A 25 1.85 -19.83 4.08
N GLU A 26 0.72 -20.31 3.55
CA GLU A 26 -0.22 -19.47 2.80
C GLU A 26 -0.70 -18.27 3.62
N LEU A 27 -1.13 -18.50 4.87
CA LEU A 27 -1.62 -17.45 5.77
C LEU A 27 -0.52 -16.42 6.08
N LYS A 28 0.72 -16.85 6.32
CA LYS A 28 1.86 -15.95 6.51
C LYS A 28 2.12 -15.09 5.27
N ALA A 29 2.06 -15.69 4.08
CA ALA A 29 2.25 -14.97 2.82
C ALA A 29 1.15 -13.91 2.60
N GLN A 30 -0.11 -14.28 2.81
CA GLN A 30 -1.25 -13.37 2.71
C GLN A 30 -1.15 -12.22 3.72
N THR A 31 -0.81 -12.52 4.98
CA THR A 31 -0.65 -11.51 6.03
C THR A 31 0.49 -10.53 5.71
N ARG A 32 1.62 -11.03 5.18
CA ARG A 32 2.73 -10.18 4.76
C ARG A 32 2.33 -9.25 3.61
N ALA A 33 1.64 -9.79 2.61
CA ALA A 33 1.14 -9.00 1.48
C ALA A 33 0.09 -7.97 1.90
N ALA A 34 -0.83 -8.34 2.80
CA ALA A 34 -1.83 -7.43 3.36
C ALA A 34 -1.17 -6.31 4.18
N LYS A 35 -0.16 -6.62 4.99
CA LYS A 35 0.58 -5.63 5.80
C LYS A 35 1.37 -4.62 4.96
N SER A 36 1.70 -4.97 3.71
CA SER A 36 2.28 -4.03 2.74
C SER A 36 1.24 -3.22 1.96
N ARG A 37 -0.01 -3.67 1.88
CA ARG A 37 -1.10 -2.89 1.24
C ARG A 37 -1.43 -1.70 2.14
N GLY A 38 -1.24 -0.48 1.63
CA GLY A 38 -1.47 0.77 2.36
C GLY A 38 -0.27 1.29 3.16
N LYS A 39 0.84 0.53 3.25
CA LYS A 39 2.10 1.12 3.74
C LYS A 39 2.71 1.98 2.64
N ARG A 40 2.90 3.26 2.94
CA ARG A 40 3.66 4.13 2.05
C ARG A 40 5.10 3.56 1.91
N PRO A 41 5.70 3.58 0.71
CA PRO A 41 7.06 3.10 0.51
C PRO A 41 8.03 3.78 1.49
N ALA A 42 9.05 3.06 1.94
CA ALA A 42 10.08 3.64 2.81
C ALA A 42 10.65 4.92 2.17
N GLY A 43 10.68 6.03 2.92
CA GLY A 43 11.12 7.35 2.43
C GLY A 43 10.02 8.31 1.97
N THR A 44 8.73 7.93 2.05
CA THR A 44 7.58 8.81 1.73
C THR A 44 6.93 9.47 2.94
N ALA A 45 7.46 9.24 4.15
CA ALA A 45 7.10 10.01 5.34
C ALA A 45 7.58 11.46 5.12
N GLY A 46 6.65 12.38 4.82
CA GLY A 46 6.93 13.78 4.55
C GLY A 46 6.84 14.20 3.07
N ALA A 47 6.42 13.34 2.14
CA ALA A 47 6.18 13.74 0.75
C ALA A 47 4.95 14.67 0.58
N GLU A 48 4.19 14.92 1.64
CA GLU A 48 3.02 15.79 1.65
C GLU A 48 3.39 17.27 1.39
N THR A 49 4.65 17.66 1.61
CA THR A 49 5.12 19.03 1.38
C THR A 49 5.54 19.31 -0.07
N LYS A 50 5.61 18.31 -0.95
CA LYS A 50 6.00 18.52 -2.36
C LYS A 50 4.83 18.68 -3.33
N LEU A 51 3.58 18.54 -2.87
CA LEU A 51 2.40 18.84 -3.68
C LEU A 51 1.85 20.26 -3.43
N ALA A 52 2.35 20.96 -2.40
CA ALA A 52 1.90 22.29 -2.02
C ALA A 52 2.95 23.36 -2.37
N ALA A 53 3.28 23.51 -3.65
CA ALA A 53 3.81 24.75 -4.23
C ALA A 53 4.03 24.57 -5.74
N TRP A 54 2.96 24.34 -6.49
CA TRP A 54 2.94 24.91 -7.84
C TRP A 54 2.73 26.40 -7.54
N GLY A 55 3.80 27.20 -7.61
CA GLY A 55 3.71 28.66 -7.44
C GLY A 55 2.67 29.25 -8.40
N PRO A 56 2.38 30.56 -8.31
CA PRO A 56 1.45 31.18 -9.25
C PRO A 56 1.86 30.83 -10.69
N VAL A 57 0.99 30.12 -11.40
CA VAL A 57 1.20 29.78 -12.81
C VAL A 57 0.75 31.00 -13.60
N GLU A 58 1.72 31.72 -14.15
CA GLU A 58 1.50 32.87 -15.02
C GLU A 58 0.59 32.45 -16.19
N GLY A 59 -0.52 33.15 -16.42
CA GLY A 59 -1.51 32.82 -17.44
C GLY A 59 -2.65 31.87 -17.02
N GLN A 60 -2.75 31.45 -15.75
CA GLN A 60 -3.89 30.64 -15.28
C GLN A 60 -5.23 31.36 -15.44
N GLU A 61 -5.26 32.69 -15.26
CA GLU A 61 -6.49 33.49 -15.39
C GLU A 61 -7.02 33.52 -16.83
N GLU A 62 -6.14 33.40 -17.83
CA GLU A 62 -6.51 33.39 -19.25
C GLU A 62 -7.19 32.07 -19.68
N LEU A 63 -6.92 30.96 -18.97
CA LEU A 63 -7.56 29.66 -19.25
C LEU A 63 -9.04 29.61 -18.87
N PHE A 64 -9.48 30.52 -18.00
CA PHE A 64 -10.88 30.65 -17.54
C PHE A 64 -11.53 31.95 -17.97
N ALA A 65 -10.86 32.76 -18.80
CA ALA A 65 -11.47 33.86 -19.49
C ALA A 65 -12.41 33.28 -20.56
N CYS A 66 -13.60 32.86 -20.14
CA CYS A 66 -14.71 32.68 -21.06
C CYS A 66 -14.99 34.06 -21.68
N ASP A 67 -14.88 34.15 -23.01
CA ASP A 67 -15.37 35.30 -23.76
C ASP A 67 -16.83 35.55 -23.32
N THR A 68 -17.03 36.57 -22.49
CA THR A 68 -18.36 37.16 -22.30
C THR A 68 -18.65 37.97 -23.54
N ASP A 69 -18.92 37.27 -24.64
CA ASP A 69 -19.60 37.89 -25.76
C ASP A 69 -21.03 37.40 -25.82
N GLN A 70 -21.91 38.39 -25.95
CA GLN A 70 -23.25 38.28 -26.50
C GLN A 70 -24.39 37.83 -25.57
N ALA A 71 -24.94 38.78 -24.81
CA ALA A 71 -26.41 39.00 -24.74
C ALA A 71 -26.77 40.24 -23.88
N ALA A 72 -26.74 41.43 -24.48
CA ALA A 72 -27.67 42.52 -24.15
C ALA A 72 -27.43 43.75 -25.04
N SER A 73 -28.00 43.77 -26.23
CA SER A 73 -28.52 44.98 -26.89
C SER A 73 -29.66 44.58 -27.81
#